data_AF-A0A7K0RHL6-F1
#
_entry.id   AF-A0A7K0RHL6-F1
#
_cell.length_a   1.000
_cell.length_b   1.000
_cell.length_c   1.000
_cell.angle_alpha   90.00
_cell.angle_beta   90.00
_cell.angle_gamma   90.00
#
_symmetry.space_group_name_H-M   'P 1'
#
loop_
_entity.id
_entity.type
_entity.pdbx_description
1 polymer ?
#
loop_
_entity_poly.entity_id
_entity_poly.type
_entity_poly.pdbx_seq_one_letter_code
_entity_poly.pdbx_strand_id
1 'polypeptide(L)'
;MAEKKQSEVDEKLVPIKEQVYKDPRPVEQLQKYYDWPKEHKPLPTYDLVRLLLSTLVWVPYRARSINSRRVPTSGPVIFAPNHFSNIDHFFVGAFTRRKLQFMAKSQLFKGWFAWV
;
A
#
# COMPACT_ATOMS: atom_id res chain seq x y z
N MET A 1 -35.02 -14.20 -13.62
CA MET A 1 -33.86 -15.10 -13.45
C MET A 1 -32.64 -14.36 -12.88
N ALA A 2 -32.26 -13.19 -13.43
CA ALA A 2 -31.13 -12.39 -12.90
C ALA A 2 -31.39 -11.78 -11.51
N GLU A 3 -32.59 -11.28 -11.27
CA GLU A 3 -32.98 -10.62 -10.02
C GLU A 3 -32.96 -11.56 -8.80
N LYS A 4 -33.43 -12.81 -8.99
CA LYS A 4 -33.40 -13.86 -7.97
C LYS A 4 -31.97 -14.31 -7.62
N LYS A 5 -31.04 -14.20 -8.59
CA LYS A 5 -29.62 -14.54 -8.40
C LYS A 5 -28.87 -13.41 -7.67
N GLN A 6 -29.26 -12.15 -7.91
CA GLN A 6 -28.72 -11.00 -7.20
C GLN A 6 -29.16 -11.00 -5.73
N SER A 7 -30.45 -11.26 -5.47
CA SER A 7 -30.99 -11.32 -4.10
C SER A 7 -30.37 -12.45 -3.27
N GLU A 8 -30.10 -13.62 -3.89
CA GLU A 8 -29.46 -14.76 -3.22
C GLU A 8 -27.95 -14.54 -2.97
N VAL A 9 -27.32 -13.68 -3.77
CA VAL A 9 -25.94 -13.22 -3.54
C VAL A 9 -25.92 -12.22 -2.39
N ASP A 10 -26.79 -11.21 -2.42
CA ASP A 10 -26.88 -10.18 -1.38
C ASP A 10 -27.23 -10.78 -0.01
N GLU A 11 -28.06 -11.82 0.04
CA GLU A 11 -28.40 -12.57 1.26
C GLU A 11 -27.20 -13.33 1.87
N LYS A 12 -26.18 -13.66 1.05
CA LYS A 12 -24.92 -14.31 1.49
C LYS A 12 -23.77 -13.34 1.75
N LEU A 13 -23.94 -12.04 1.48
CA LEU A 13 -22.88 -11.06 1.73
C LEU A 13 -22.88 -10.64 3.20
N VAL A 14 -21.70 -10.69 3.81
CA VAL A 14 -21.50 -10.11 5.15
C VAL A 14 -21.68 -8.59 5.01
N PRO A 15 -22.51 -7.95 5.86
CA PRO A 15 -22.72 -6.51 5.78
C PRO A 15 -21.39 -5.78 5.97
N ILE A 16 -21.08 -4.86 5.06
CA ILE A 16 -19.89 -4.02 5.17
C ILE A 16 -20.03 -3.18 6.44
N LYS A 17 -19.09 -3.35 7.37
CA LYS A 17 -19.05 -2.52 8.57
C LYS A 17 -18.92 -1.05 8.16
N GLU A 18 -19.81 -0.22 8.67
CA GLU A 18 -19.77 1.22 8.40
C GLU A 18 -18.40 1.80 8.75
N GLN A 19 -17.95 2.75 7.92
CA GLN A 19 -16.69 3.44 8.14
C GLN A 19 -16.80 4.30 9.40
N VAL A 20 -16.26 3.79 10.50
CA VAL A 20 -16.28 4.46 11.82
C VAL A 20 -15.38 5.71 11.83
N TYR A 21 -14.31 5.74 11.04
CA TYR A 21 -13.33 6.83 11.06
C TYR A 21 -13.50 7.80 9.90
N LYS A 22 -13.83 9.05 10.23
CA LYS A 22 -13.79 10.20 9.32
C LYS A 22 -12.78 11.20 9.87
N ASP A 23 -11.85 11.61 9.01
CA ASP A 23 -10.94 12.69 9.34
C ASP A 23 -11.72 14.01 9.30
N PRO A 24 -11.68 14.86 10.34
CA PRO A 24 -12.36 16.15 10.31
C PRO A 24 -11.67 17.16 9.38
N ARG A 25 -10.43 16.89 8.93
CA ARG A 25 -9.71 17.78 8.03
C ARG A 25 -10.31 17.73 6.61
N PRO A 26 -10.34 18.86 5.89
CA PRO A 26 -10.70 18.91 4.48
C PRO A 26 -9.76 18.05 3.61
N VAL A 27 -10.30 17.46 2.54
CA VAL A 27 -9.56 16.56 1.63
C VAL A 27 -8.40 17.27 0.94
N GLU A 28 -8.56 18.57 0.68
CA GLU A 28 -7.58 19.44 0.04
C GLU A 28 -6.26 19.48 0.82
N GLN A 29 -6.30 19.32 2.15
CA GLN A 29 -5.09 19.27 2.97
C GLN A 29 -4.22 18.04 2.70
N LEU A 30 -4.85 16.93 2.29
CA LEU A 30 -4.18 15.66 2.00
C LEU A 30 -3.91 15.49 0.50
N GLN A 31 -4.66 16.21 -0.33
CA GLN A 31 -4.58 16.15 -1.80
C GLN A 31 -3.15 16.34 -2.31
N LYS A 32 -2.40 17.26 -1.71
CA LYS A 32 -0.98 17.49 -2.05
C LYS A 32 -0.11 16.24 -1.95
N TYR A 33 -0.36 15.34 -0.99
CA TYR A 33 0.41 14.10 -0.82
C TYR A 33 0.02 13.05 -1.85
N TYR A 34 -1.22 13.08 -2.34
CA TYR A 34 -1.68 12.19 -3.40
C TYR A 34 -1.18 12.63 -4.78
N ASP A 35 -1.09 13.93 -5.03
CA ASP A 35 -0.62 14.47 -6.30
C ASP A 35 0.91 14.44 -6.43
N TRP A 36 1.64 14.61 -5.33
CA TRP A 36 3.10 14.66 -5.36
C TRP A 36 3.76 13.45 -6.05
N PRO A 37 3.40 12.19 -5.75
CA PRO A 37 3.97 11.01 -6.42
C PRO A 37 3.62 10.87 -7.90
N LYS A 38 2.63 11.62 -8.40
CA LYS A 38 2.26 11.62 -9.83
C LYS A 38 3.23 12.48 -10.65
N GLU A 39 3.61 13.62 -10.09
CA GLU A 39 4.44 14.61 -10.76
C GLU A 39 5.94 14.47 -10.43
N HIS A 40 6.28 13.81 -9.31
CA HIS A 40 7.65 13.73 -8.81
C HIS A 40 8.16 12.30 -8.66
N LYS A 41 9.47 12.14 -8.83
CA LYS A 41 10.16 10.89 -8.50
C LYS A 41 10.42 10.82 -6.99
N PRO A 42 10.42 9.62 -6.39
CA PRO A 42 10.78 9.46 -4.98
C PRO A 42 12.17 10.02 -4.70
N LEU A 43 12.30 10.74 -3.59
CA LEU A 43 13.55 11.33 -3.12
C LEU A 43 14.60 10.25 -2.80
N PRO A 44 15.89 10.60 -2.74
CA PRO A 44 16.96 9.66 -2.35
C PRO A 44 16.74 8.98 -0.99
N THR A 45 15.97 9.62 -0.10
CA THR A 45 15.55 9.05 1.18
C THR A 45 14.85 7.70 0.99
N TYR A 46 14.04 7.54 -0.06
CA TYR A 46 13.40 6.27 -0.40
C TYR A 46 14.43 5.17 -0.62
N ASP A 47 15.48 5.44 -1.40
CA ASP A 47 16.49 4.44 -1.75
C ASP A 47 17.32 4.04 -0.52
N LEU A 48 17.65 5.00 0.35
CA LEU A 48 18.32 4.75 1.63
C LEU A 48 17.45 3.88 2.56
N VAL A 49 16.21 4.27 2.80
CA VAL A 49 15.27 3.52 3.66
C VAL A 49 15.05 2.12 3.10
N ARG A 50 14.89 2.02 1.78
CA ARG A 50 14.74 0.73 1.08
C ARG A 50 15.96 -0.16 1.28
N LEU A 51 17.18 0.36 1.17
CA LEU A 51 18.40 -0.43 1.37
C LEU A 51 18.45 -1.00 2.79
N LEU A 52 18.22 -0.16 3.80
CA LEU A 52 18.23 -0.55 5.21
C LEU A 52 17.16 -1.60 5.52
N LEU A 53 15.93 -1.35 5.09
CA LEU A 53 14.80 -2.25 5.39
C LEU A 53 14.84 -3.53 4.55
N SER A 54 15.35 -3.50 3.32
CA SER A 54 15.57 -4.74 2.54
C SER A 54 16.59 -5.63 3.22
N THR A 55 17.64 -5.06 3.80
CA THR A 55 18.63 -5.82 4.58
C THR A 55 17.98 -6.45 5.80
N LEU A 56 17.11 -5.72 6.50
CA LEU A 56 16.31 -6.27 7.61
C LEU A 56 15.36 -7.37 7.16
N VAL A 57 14.81 -7.32 5.94
CA VAL A 57 13.96 -8.39 5.40
C VAL A 57 14.79 -9.62 5.00
N TRP A 58 15.95 -9.44 4.38
CA TRP A 58 16.74 -10.56 3.84
C TRP A 58 17.54 -11.32 4.90
N VAL A 59 18.09 -10.62 5.91
CA VAL A 59 19.04 -11.23 6.83
C VAL A 59 18.36 -12.03 7.95
N PRO A 60 17.60 -11.41 8.88
CA PRO A 60 16.98 -12.15 9.98
C PRO A 60 15.82 -13.03 9.51
N TYR A 61 14.96 -12.54 8.60
CA TYR A 61 13.82 -13.33 8.12
C TYR A 61 14.19 -14.33 7.03
N ARG A 62 15.40 -14.25 6.46
CA ARG A 62 15.88 -15.12 5.38
C ARG A 62 14.88 -15.21 4.22
N ALA A 63 14.13 -14.12 4.01
CA ALA A 63 13.03 -14.12 3.07
C ALA A 63 13.55 -14.33 1.64
N ARG A 64 12.77 -15.05 0.83
CA ARG A 64 13.10 -15.30 -0.58
C ARG A 64 11.93 -14.91 -1.46
N SER A 65 12.25 -14.49 -2.68
CA SER A 65 11.23 -14.27 -3.71
C SER A 65 11.18 -15.42 -4.70
N ILE A 66 9.97 -15.72 -5.14
CA ILE A 66 9.72 -16.65 -6.24
C ILE A 66 9.21 -15.83 -7.41
N ASN A 67 9.84 -15.98 -8.58
CA ASN A 67 9.40 -15.35 -9.83
C ASN A 67 9.23 -13.82 -9.79
N SER A 68 9.95 -13.11 -8.93
CA SER A 68 9.97 -11.62 -8.88
C SER A 68 10.29 -10.97 -10.24
N ARG A 69 11.04 -11.67 -11.09
CA ARG A 69 11.32 -11.26 -12.49
C ARG A 69 10.07 -11.11 -13.37
N ARG A 70 8.93 -11.69 -13.00
CA ARG A 70 7.66 -11.55 -13.75
C ARG A 70 6.94 -10.24 -13.47
N VAL A 71 7.33 -9.51 -12.43
CA VAL A 71 6.79 -8.19 -12.15
C VAL A 71 7.19 -7.25 -13.30
N PRO A 72 6.22 -6.60 -13.99
CA PRO A 72 6.54 -5.65 -15.06
C PRO A 72 7.44 -4.53 -14.54
N THR A 73 8.48 -4.16 -15.30
CA THR A 73 9.45 -3.12 -14.90
C THR A 73 8.92 -1.70 -15.17
N SER A 74 7.99 -1.56 -16.10
CA SER A 74 7.36 -0.29 -16.51
C SER A 74 5.84 -0.46 -16.62
N GLY A 75 5.11 0.62 -16.90
CA GLY A 75 3.64 0.61 -16.99
C GLY A 75 2.89 0.53 -15.65
N PRO A 76 1.55 0.63 -15.65
CA PRO A 76 0.72 0.57 -14.45
C PRO A 76 0.68 -0.85 -13.86
N VAL A 77 0.86 -0.95 -12.54
CA VAL A 77 0.80 -2.22 -11.80
C VAL A 77 0.18 -1.96 -10.43
N ILE A 78 -0.77 -2.81 -10.03
CA ILE A 78 -1.31 -2.84 -8.67
C ILE A 78 -0.75 -4.07 -7.96
N PHE A 79 -0.13 -3.87 -6.81
CA PHE A 79 0.23 -4.95 -5.90
C PHE A 79 -0.90 -5.15 -4.89
N ALA A 80 -1.42 -6.37 -4.82
CA ALA A 80 -2.44 -6.77 -3.85
C ALA A 80 -1.91 -7.92 -2.98
N PRO A 81 -0.90 -7.67 -2.13
CA PRO A 81 -0.37 -8.68 -1.22
C PRO A 81 -1.41 -9.02 -0.13
N ASN A 82 -1.29 -10.20 0.45
CA ASN A 82 -1.93 -10.46 1.74
C ASN A 82 -1.28 -9.56 2.81
N HIS A 83 -2.07 -9.05 3.75
CA HIS A 83 -1.62 -8.09 4.74
C HIS A 83 -1.95 -8.57 6.17
N PHE A 84 -0.94 -9.07 6.87
CA PHE A 84 -1.01 -9.51 8.26
C PHE A 84 -0.40 -8.50 9.23
N SER A 85 0.55 -7.68 8.77
CA SER A 85 1.28 -6.78 9.66
C SER A 85 1.84 -5.55 8.96
N ASN A 86 2.14 -4.48 9.72
CA ASN A 86 2.65 -3.23 9.15
C ASN A 86 3.99 -3.40 8.41
N ILE A 87 4.81 -4.39 8.76
CA ILE A 87 6.12 -4.63 8.13
C ILE A 87 5.99 -5.20 6.70
N ASP A 88 4.82 -5.72 6.32
CA ASP A 88 4.59 -6.38 5.03
C ASP A 88 4.90 -5.46 3.84
N HIS A 89 4.71 -4.15 4.01
CA HIS A 89 5.06 -3.12 3.04
C HIS A 89 6.53 -3.23 2.59
N PHE A 90 7.43 -3.51 3.55
CA PHE A 90 8.85 -3.64 3.28
C PHE A 90 9.21 -4.97 2.64
N PHE A 91 8.48 -6.05 2.95
CA PHE A 91 8.66 -7.33 2.29
C PHE A 91 8.35 -7.25 0.80
N VAL A 92 7.25 -6.59 0.42
CA VAL A 92 6.93 -6.38 -1.01
C VAL A 92 8.00 -5.52 -1.67
N GLY A 93 8.39 -4.43 -1.02
CA GLY A 93 9.43 -3.51 -1.50
C GLY A 93 10.78 -4.21 -1.74
N ALA A 94 11.21 -5.07 -0.83
CA ALA A 94 12.50 -5.75 -0.90
C ALA A 94 12.67 -6.65 -2.12
N PHE A 95 11.58 -7.17 -2.69
CA PHE A 95 11.64 -8.18 -3.77
C PHE A 95 11.14 -7.69 -5.14
N THR A 96 10.87 -6.40 -5.29
CA THR A 96 10.47 -5.80 -6.57
C THR A 96 11.46 -4.75 -7.03
N ARG A 97 11.72 -4.62 -8.32
CA ARG A 97 12.58 -3.52 -8.85
C ARG A 97 11.87 -2.16 -8.86
N ARG A 98 10.56 -2.14 -8.60
CA ARG A 98 9.75 -0.94 -8.66
C ARG A 98 9.81 -0.16 -7.35
N LYS A 99 9.79 1.17 -7.45
CA LYS A 99 9.46 2.01 -6.30
C LYS A 99 7.95 1.91 -6.07
N LEU A 100 7.55 1.56 -4.85
CA LEU A 100 6.15 1.30 -4.49
C LEU A 100 5.50 2.55 -3.92
N GLN A 101 4.23 2.73 -4.24
CA GLN A 101 3.34 3.74 -3.65
C GLN A 101 2.23 2.99 -2.92
N PHE A 102 1.96 3.37 -1.68
CA PHE A 102 0.96 2.72 -0.84
C PHE A 102 -0.17 3.69 -0.50
N MET A 103 -1.36 3.13 -0.28
CA MET A 103 -2.46 3.91 0.28
C MET A 103 -2.18 4.13 1.76
N ALA A 104 -2.14 5.39 2.18
CA ALA A 104 -1.90 5.78 3.56
C ALA A 104 -3.20 6.26 4.22
N LYS A 105 -3.40 5.90 5.49
CA LYS A 105 -4.49 6.48 6.30
C LYS A 105 -4.15 7.93 6.63
N SER A 106 -5.16 8.79 6.66
CA SER A 106 -5.00 10.22 6.98
C SER A 106 -4.32 10.46 8.34
N GLN A 107 -4.52 9.57 9.30
CA GLN A 107 -3.88 9.58 10.63
C GLN A 107 -2.35 9.59 10.58
N LEU A 108 -1.75 9.02 9.53
CA LEU A 108 -0.28 8.99 9.37
C LEU A 108 0.28 10.40 9.08
N PHE A 109 -0.54 11.31 8.58
CA PHE A 109 -0.16 12.71 8.31
C PHE A 109 -0.42 13.63 9.53
N LYS A 110 -0.29 13.10 10.75
CA LYS A 110 -0.38 13.87 12.00
C LYS A 110 0.65 13.37 13.03
N GLY A 111 1.21 14.31 13.80
CA GLY A 111 2.14 14.00 14.89
C GLY A 111 3.54 13.60 14.40
N TRP A 112 4.25 12.79 15.19
CA TRP A 112 5.63 12.39 14.92
C TRP A 112 5.78 11.64 13.58
N PHE A 113 4.75 10.93 13.11
CA PHE A 113 4.81 10.21 11.83
C PHE A 113 4.49 11.09 10.60
N ALA A 114 4.12 12.36 10.78
CA ALA A 114 3.69 13.23 9.69
C ALA A 114 4.81 13.67 8.73
N TRP A 115 6.07 13.38 9.07
CA TRP A 115 7.22 13.68 8.22
C TRP A 115 7.57 12.55 7.22
N VAL A 116 6.90 11.40 7.32
CA VAL A 116 7.12 10.25 6.43
C VAL A 116 6.35 10.43 5.13
#